data_AF-A0A7W1NN66-F1
#
_entry.id   AF-A0A7W1NN66-F1
#
_cell.length_a   1.000
_cell.length_b   1.000
_cell.length_c   1.000
_cell.angle_alpha   90.00
_cell.angle_beta   90.00
_cell.angle_gamma   90.00
#
_symmetry.space_group_name_H-M   'P 1'
#
loop_
_entity.id
_entity.type
_entity.pdbx_description
1 polymer ?
#
loop_
_entity_poly.entity_id
_entity_poly.type
_entity_poly.pdbx_seq_one_letter_code
_entity_poly.pdbx_strand_id
1 'polypeptide(L)'
;MIIDNTVAQGKFDAVQELVDKQDYVGARAILKTIDDPAAREWEQKIDVLQPPHRVSNRTAHLLISVIAFAIGGIALIVVFATLLDYRIDYSVRSIGIVLAIAGFAVAYVTNKLGKR
;
A
#
# COMPACT_ATOMS: atom_id res chain seq x y z
N MET A 1 2.26 6.09 -44.08
CA MET A 1 2.54 6.52 -42.70
C MET A 1 3.80 5.78 -42.26
N ILE A 2 4.98 6.41 -42.36
CA ILE A 2 6.30 5.75 -42.21
C ILE A 2 7.09 6.37 -41.02
N ILE A 3 6.46 7.26 -40.24
CA ILE A 3 7.17 8.11 -39.27
C ILE A 3 7.26 7.48 -37.87
N ASP A 4 6.50 6.42 -37.56
CA ASP A 4 6.47 5.85 -36.20
C ASP A 4 7.58 4.83 -35.89
N ASN A 5 8.22 4.24 -36.90
CA ASN A 5 9.15 3.12 -36.68
C ASN A 5 10.51 3.57 -36.13
N THR A 6 10.98 4.76 -36.49
CA THR A 6 12.28 5.30 -36.03
C THR A 6 12.25 5.74 -34.57
N VAL A 7 11.11 6.28 -34.11
CA VAL A 7 10.94 6.70 -32.72
C VAL A 7 10.80 5.49 -31.80
N ALA A 8 10.12 4.43 -32.24
CA ALA A 8 10.04 3.17 -31.50
C ALA A 8 11.43 2.52 -31.38
N GLN A 9 12.17 2.40 -32.48
CA GLN A 9 13.52 1.81 -32.50
C GLN A 9 14.50 2.54 -31.57
N GLY A 10 14.55 3.87 -31.61
CA GLY A 10 15.44 4.63 -30.73
C GLY A 10 15.12 4.49 -29.23
N LYS A 11 13.85 4.23 -28.88
CA LYS A 11 13.48 3.94 -27.49
C LYS A 11 13.88 2.53 -27.07
N PHE A 12 13.83 1.54 -27.97
CA PHE A 12 14.32 0.20 -27.69
C PHE A 12 15.85 0.18 -27.52
N ASP A 13 16.59 0.95 -28.32
CA ASP A 13 18.04 1.10 -28.16
C ASP A 13 18.39 1.72 -26.80
N ALA A 14 17.64 2.74 -26.37
CA ALA A 14 17.82 3.34 -25.04
C ALA A 14 17.49 2.36 -23.90
N VAL A 15 16.49 1.49 -24.08
CA VAL A 15 16.19 0.41 -23.12
C VAL A 15 17.34 -0.57 -23.05
N GLN A 16 17.93 -0.96 -24.18
CA GLN A 16 19.05 -1.88 -24.23
C GLN A 16 20.29 -1.30 -23.52
N GLU A 17 20.59 -0.02 -23.74
CA GLU A 17 21.68 0.66 -23.03
C GLU A 17 21.46 0.70 -21.50
N LEU A 18 20.22 0.91 -21.05
CA LEU A 18 19.88 0.91 -19.62
C LEU A 18 19.95 -0.50 -19.01
N VAL A 19 19.58 -1.53 -19.76
CA VAL A 19 19.72 -2.94 -19.36
C VAL A 19 21.21 -3.31 -19.24
N ASP A 20 22.06 -2.88 -20.17
CA ASP A 20 23.51 -3.09 -20.12
C ASP A 20 24.14 -2.39 -18.90
N LYS A 21 23.64 -1.21 -18.54
CA LYS A 21 24.01 -0.46 -17.33
C LYS A 21 23.38 -1.02 -16.04
N GLN A 22 22.60 -2.09 -16.12
CA GLN A 22 21.82 -2.68 -15.01
C GLN A 22 20.81 -1.72 -14.35
N ASP A 23 20.45 -0.63 -15.03
CA ASP A 23 19.39 0.29 -14.60
C ASP A 23 18.02 -0.19 -15.10
N TYR A 24 17.55 -1.26 -14.49
CA TYR A 24 16.25 -1.87 -14.81
C TYR A 24 15.06 -0.98 -14.45
N VAL A 25 15.25 0.00 -13.55
CA VAL A 25 14.20 0.96 -13.15
C VAL A 25 13.99 1.98 -14.27
N GLY A 26 15.09 2.55 -14.79
CA GLY A 26 15.06 3.44 -15.95
C GLY A 26 14.53 2.73 -17.19
N ALA A 27 14.99 1.50 -17.44
CA ALA A 27 14.53 0.70 -18.58
C ALA A 27 13.01 0.47 -18.55
N ARG A 28 12.44 0.15 -17.37
CA ARG A 28 10.99 0.01 -17.17
C ARG A 28 10.23 1.31 -17.40
N ALA A 29 10.79 2.44 -16.99
CA ALA A 29 10.17 3.75 -17.21
C ALA A 29 10.05 4.06 -18.70
N ILE A 30 11.09 3.78 -19.50
CA ILE A 30 11.03 3.96 -20.95
C ILE A 30 10.03 2.98 -21.60
N LEU A 31 10.09 1.70 -21.24
CA LEU A 31 9.18 0.68 -21.79
C LEU A 31 7.70 1.01 -21.55
N LYS A 32 7.35 1.56 -20.38
CA LYS A 32 5.97 2.02 -20.09
C LYS A 32 5.49 3.17 -20.97
N THR A 33 6.40 3.92 -21.59
CA THR A 33 6.05 5.00 -22.54
C THR A 33 5.90 4.51 -23.98
N ILE A 34 6.20 3.25 -24.25
CA ILE A 34 6.08 2.63 -25.57
C ILE A 34 4.82 1.76 -25.55
N ASP A 35 3.81 2.14 -26.33
CA ASP A 35 2.59 1.35 -26.48
C ASP A 35 2.74 0.33 -27.61
N ASP A 36 3.67 -0.62 -27.43
CA ASP A 36 4.00 -1.67 -28.40
C ASP A 36 3.98 -3.05 -27.72
N PRO A 37 3.44 -4.11 -28.36
CA PRO A 37 3.52 -5.48 -27.83
C PRO A 37 4.95 -5.92 -27.50
N ALA A 38 5.96 -5.49 -28.27
CA ALA A 38 7.37 -5.80 -27.99
C ALA A 38 7.86 -5.19 -26.67
N ALA A 39 7.35 -4.02 -26.27
CA ALA A 39 7.72 -3.38 -25.01
C ALA A 39 7.28 -4.21 -23.79
N ARG A 40 6.14 -4.91 -23.90
CA ARG A 40 5.65 -5.80 -22.84
C ARG A 40 6.51 -7.05 -22.68
N GLU A 41 7.00 -7.61 -23.79
CA GLU A 41 7.93 -8.75 -23.73
C GLU A 41 9.25 -8.36 -23.06
N TRP A 42 9.74 -7.15 -23.35
CA TRP A 42 10.91 -6.59 -22.68
C TRP A 42 10.67 -6.31 -21.20
N GLU A 43 9.50 -5.78 -20.82
CA GLU A 43 9.14 -5.57 -19.42
C GLU A 43 9.12 -6.91 -18.65
N GLN A 44 8.58 -7.97 -19.25
CA GLN A 44 8.61 -9.32 -18.67
C GLN A 44 10.04 -9.86 -18.49
N LYS A 45 10.92 -9.68 -19.50
CA LYS A 45 12.33 -10.07 -19.38
C LYS A 45 13.02 -9.33 -18.23
N ILE A 46 12.77 -8.03 -18.11
CA ILE A 46 13.33 -7.21 -17.03
C ILE A 46 12.75 -7.60 -15.67
N ASP A 47 11.46 -7.93 -15.58
CA ASP A 47 10.81 -8.39 -14.35
C ASP A 47 11.36 -9.74 -13.85
N VAL A 48 11.78 -10.62 -14.76
CA VAL A 48 12.47 -11.87 -14.42
C VAL A 48 13.88 -11.60 -13.88
N LEU A 49 14.61 -10.65 -14.48
CA LEU A 49 15.97 -10.29 -14.07
C LEU A 49 16.01 -9.54 -12.75
N GLN A 50 15.08 -8.61 -12.53
CA GLN A 50 14.93 -7.90 -11.28
C GLN A 50 13.43 -7.80 -10.95
N PRO A 51 12.91 -8.63 -10.05
CA PRO A 51 11.51 -8.50 -9.65
C PRO A 51 11.27 -7.10 -9.05
N PRO A 52 10.14 -6.45 -9.37
CA PRO A 52 9.84 -5.13 -8.84
C PRO A 52 9.99 -5.12 -7.33
N HIS A 53 10.76 -4.16 -6.82
CA HIS A 53 10.85 -3.94 -5.38
C HIS A 53 9.45 -3.70 -4.85
N ARG A 54 8.89 -4.68 -4.14
CA ARG A 54 7.67 -4.47 -3.36
C ARG A 54 8.04 -3.42 -2.35
N VAL A 55 7.51 -2.21 -2.52
CA VAL A 55 7.71 -1.11 -1.59
C VAL A 55 7.06 -1.55 -0.27
N SER A 56 7.86 -2.20 0.57
CA SER A 56 7.44 -2.68 1.88
C SER A 56 7.18 -1.43 2.69
N ASN A 57 5.92 -0.97 2.70
CA ASN A 57 5.49 0.22 3.42
C ASN A 57 5.37 -0.09 4.94
N ARG A 58 6.37 -0.78 5.49
CA ARG A 58 6.48 -1.20 6.89
C ARG A 58 6.28 -0.02 7.84
N THR A 59 6.81 1.14 7.47
CA THR A 59 6.66 2.38 8.23
C THR A 59 5.21 2.85 8.30
N ALA A 60 4.48 2.80 7.17
CA ALA A 60 3.05 3.13 7.15
C ALA A 60 2.23 2.12 7.97
N HIS A 61 2.55 0.82 7.88
CA HIS A 61 1.90 -0.21 8.68
C HIS A 61 2.11 -0.02 10.18
N LEU A 62 3.34 0.31 10.59
CA LEU A 62 3.66 0.61 11.99
C LEU A 62 2.89 1.83 12.49
N LEU A 63 2.88 2.93 11.74
CA LEU A 63 2.12 4.13 12.07
C LEU A 63 0.62 3.85 12.27
N ILE A 64 0.01 3.12 11.33
CA ILE A 64 -1.41 2.74 11.43
C ILE A 64 -1.66 1.88 12.65
N SER A 65 -0.77 0.91 12.95
CA SER A 65 -0.92 0.04 14.12
C SER A 65 -0.82 0.80 15.46
N VAL A 66 0.09 1.77 15.55
CA VAL A 66 0.28 2.59 16.76
C VAL A 66 -0.94 3.47 16.99
N ILE A 67 -1.44 4.12 15.94
CA ILE A 67 -2.65 4.97 16.03
C ILE A 67 -3.86 4.12 16.46
N ALA A 68 -4.05 2.95 15.86
CA ALA A 68 -5.15 2.06 16.22
C ALA A 68 -5.06 1.60 17.68
N PHE A 69 -3.86 1.29 18.18
CA PHE A 69 -3.66 0.88 19.56
C PHE A 69 -3.91 2.02 20.55
N ALA A 70 -3.49 3.26 20.23
CA ALA A 70 -3.76 4.43 21.06
C ALA A 70 -5.26 4.71 21.17
N ILE A 71 -6.00 4.68 20.05
CA ILE A 71 -7.45 4.88 20.04
C ILE A 71 -8.15 3.76 20.83
N GLY A 72 -7.76 2.51 20.59
CA GLY A 72 -8.31 1.35 21.31
C GLY A 72 -8.06 1.43 22.82
N GLY A 73 -6.84 1.81 23.23
CA GLY A 73 -6.48 1.98 24.63
C GLY A 73 -7.28 3.09 25.31
N ILE A 74 -7.45 4.24 24.67
CA ILE A 74 -8.26 5.35 25.19
C ILE A 74 -9.73 4.92 25.35
N ALA A 75 -10.31 4.26 24.33
CA ALA A 75 -11.68 3.77 24.41
C ALA A 75 -11.86 2.77 25.57
N LEU A 76 -10.87 1.89 25.78
CA LEU A 76 -10.89 0.91 26.87
C LEU A 76 -10.81 1.58 28.24
N ILE A 77 -9.95 2.61 28.40
CA ILE A 77 -9.87 3.42 29.62
C ILE A 77 -11.22 4.12 29.89
N VAL A 78 -11.86 4.69 28.87
CA VAL A 78 -13.18 5.32 29.00
C VAL A 78 -14.22 4.30 29.46
N VAL A 79 -14.29 3.13 28.82
CA VAL A 79 -15.19 2.04 29.24
C VAL A 79 -14.94 1.67 30.70
N PHE A 80 -13.68 1.47 31.09
CA PHE A 80 -13.32 1.09 32.46
C PHE A 80 -13.68 2.17 33.49
N ALA A 81 -13.42 3.44 33.17
CA ALA A 81 -13.81 4.57 34.00
C ALA A 81 -15.34 4.66 34.15
N THR A 82 -16.09 4.46 33.07
CA THR A 82 -17.55 4.41 33.15
C THR A 82 -18.08 3.20 33.93
N LEU A 83 -17.34 2.10 33.97
CA LEU A 83 -17.73 0.90 34.72
C LEU A 83 -17.49 1.06 36.23
N LEU A 84 -16.42 1.77 36.60
CA LEU A 84 -16.06 2.05 38.00
C LEU A 84 -16.88 3.18 38.62
N ASP A 85 -17.34 4.14 37.82
CA ASP A 85 -18.21 5.21 38.31
C ASP A 85 -19.69 4.78 38.23
N TYR A 86 -20.30 4.50 39.39
CA TYR A 86 -21.68 4.02 39.51
C TYR A 86 -22.73 5.13 39.28
N ARG A 87 -22.30 6.40 39.19
CA ARG A 87 -23.20 7.54 38.93
C ARG A 87 -23.41 7.85 37.46
N ILE A 88 -22.71 7.19 36.55
CA ILE A 88 -22.81 7.47 35.11
C ILE A 88 -24.03 6.76 34.52
N ASP A 89 -24.92 7.56 33.92
CA ASP A 89 -26.15 7.09 33.30
C ASP A 89 -25.92 5.98 32.27
N TYR A 90 -26.83 5.01 32.25
CA TYR A 90 -26.78 3.82 31.40
C TYR A 90 -26.62 4.15 29.91
N SER A 91 -27.22 5.26 29.47
CA SER A 91 -27.11 5.79 28.11
C SER A 91 -25.66 6.08 27.70
N VAL A 92 -24.86 6.69 28.60
CA VAL A 92 -23.47 7.04 28.33
C VAL A 92 -22.58 5.78 28.28
N ARG A 93 -22.84 4.82 29.17
CA ARG A 93 -22.18 3.49 29.14
C ARG A 93 -22.42 2.75 27.83
N SER A 94 -23.67 2.74 27.35
CA SER A 94 -24.03 2.05 26.10
C SER A 94 -23.32 2.62 24.88
N ILE A 95 -23.16 3.96 24.80
CA ILE A 95 -22.43 4.63 23.73
C ILE A 95 -20.95 4.23 23.75
N GLY A 96 -20.32 4.18 24.92
CA GLY A 96 -18.92 3.76 25.07
C GLY A 96 -18.69 2.33 24.58
N ILE A 97 -19.59 1.40 24.91
CA ILE A 97 -19.50 -0.01 24.47
C ILE A 97 -19.68 -0.12 22.95
N VAL A 98 -20.65 0.58 22.36
CA VAL A 98 -20.89 0.56 20.91
C VAL A 98 -19.68 1.11 20.16
N LEU A 99 -19.08 2.21 20.64
CA LEU A 99 -17.87 2.78 20.04
C LEU A 99 -16.67 1.84 20.16
N ALA A 100 -16.52 1.13 21.29
CA ALA A 100 -15.45 0.15 21.47
C ALA A 100 -15.61 -1.03 20.49
N ILE A 101 -16.83 -1.57 20.33
CA ILE A 101 -17.11 -2.65 19.38
C ILE A 101 -16.89 -2.19 17.93
N ALA A 102 -17.38 -1.01 17.56
CA ALA A 102 -17.18 -0.45 16.23
C ALA A 102 -15.69 -0.20 15.93
N GLY A 103 -14.95 0.39 16.87
CA GLY A 103 -13.51 0.62 16.75
C GLY A 103 -12.73 -0.69 16.61
N PHE A 104 -13.08 -1.70 17.39
CA PHE A 104 -12.47 -3.04 17.30
C PHE A 104 -12.78 -3.72 15.95
N ALA A 105 -14.03 -3.66 15.48
CA ALA A 105 -14.44 -4.23 14.21
C ALA A 105 -13.72 -3.56 13.03
N VAL A 106 -13.59 -2.23 13.04
CA VAL A 106 -12.82 -1.48 12.05
C VAL A 106 -11.37 -1.93 12.09
N ALA A 107 -10.71 -1.90 13.25
CA ALA A 107 -9.31 -2.31 13.38
C ALA A 107 -9.06 -3.76 12.91
N TYR A 108 -9.98 -4.68 13.23
CA TYR A 108 -9.91 -6.07 12.78
C TYR A 108 -10.02 -6.19 11.26
N VAL A 109 -10.96 -5.48 10.64
CA VAL A 109 -11.14 -5.47 9.17
C VAL A 109 -9.91 -4.88 8.48
N THR A 110 -9.37 -3.76 8.97
CA THR A 110 -8.17 -3.15 8.40
C THR A 110 -6.95 -4.08 8.52
N ASN A 111 -6.80 -4.77 9.64
CA ASN A 111 -5.72 -5.75 9.85
C ASN A 111 -5.88 -6.99 8.96
N LYS A 112 -7.12 -7.43 8.68
CA LYS A 112 -7.41 -8.55 7.78
C LYS A 112 -7.15 -8.18 6.31
N LEU A 113 -7.44 -6.93 5.92
CA LEU A 113 -7.21 -6.42 4.56
C LEU A 113 -5.72 -6.17 4.27
N GLY A 114 -4.94 -5.74 5.27
CA GLY A 114 -3.49 -5.54 5.11
C GLY A 114 -2.65 -6.82 5.03
N LYS A 115 -3.26 -7.99 5.21
CA LYS A 115 -2.60 -9.31 5.10
C LYS A 115 -2.81 -10.01 3.76
N ARG A 116 -3.58 -9.42 2.83
CA ARG A 116 -3.70 -9.91 1.44
C ARG A 116 -2.76 -9.12 0.53
#